data_AF-A0A9Q3EGW4-F1
#
_entry.id   AF-A0A9Q3EGW4-F1
#
_cell.length_a   1.000
_cell.length_b   1.000
_cell.length_c   1.000
_cell.angle_alpha   90.00
_cell.angle_beta   90.00
_cell.angle_gamma   90.00
#
_symmetry.space_group_name_H-M   'P 1'
#
loop_
_entity.id
_entity.type
_entity.pdbx_description
1 polymer ?
#
loop_
_entity_poly.entity_id
_entity_poly.type
_entity_poly.pdbx_seq_one_letter_code
_entity_poly.pdbx_strand_id
1 'polypeptide(L)'
;MELIDYTDGLFIDVPSIQDVWITARLNTSFKGNASIWYTEMKEVHGRRNWKWSKSHIIQQYSNGTWIWQTSISFKNEKYSVDNDSYEWCLAQSKRLKAIDSHINIQMRNQKPLKQMPGELEHAIKCRFNHSCTLDEISNTLQDVRKRTNIGKYFP
;
A
#
# COMPACT_ATOMS: atom_id res chain seq x y z
N MET A 1 -5.76 -1.94 -5.23
CA MET A 1 -5.68 -0.61 -4.59
C MET A 1 -5.07 0.41 -5.53
N GLU A 2 -3.80 0.29 -5.95
CA GLU A 2 -3.15 1.29 -6.83
C GLU A 2 -3.91 1.55 -8.14
N LEU A 3 -4.46 0.53 -8.80
CA LEU A 3 -5.32 0.71 -9.99
C LEU A 3 -6.59 1.52 -9.70
N ILE A 4 -7.22 1.27 -8.56
CA ILE A 4 -8.44 1.99 -8.14
C ILE A 4 -8.09 3.44 -7.84
N ASP A 5 -7.02 3.67 -7.07
CA ASP A 5 -6.52 5.01 -6.74
C ASP A 5 -6.18 5.81 -8.00
N TYR A 6 -5.48 5.20 -8.95
CA TYR A 6 -5.13 5.81 -10.24
C TYR A 6 -6.39 6.21 -11.02
N THR A 7 -7.36 5.29 -11.11
CA THR A 7 -8.59 5.52 -11.88
C THR A 7 -9.48 6.56 -11.21
N ASP A 8 -9.61 6.53 -9.89
CA ASP A 8 -10.31 7.57 -9.13
C ASP A 8 -9.62 8.93 -9.30
N GLY A 9 -8.28 8.97 -9.28
CA GLY A 9 -7.49 10.18 -9.55
C GLY A 9 -7.79 10.76 -10.93
N LEU A 10 -7.87 9.93 -11.98
CA LEU A 10 -8.24 10.39 -13.32
C LEU A 10 -9.62 11.07 -13.37
N PHE A 11 -10.61 10.57 -12.64
CA PHE A 11 -11.93 11.21 -12.55
C PHE A 11 -11.90 12.55 -11.80
N ILE A 12 -10.99 12.70 -10.83
CA ILE A 12 -10.80 13.95 -10.08
C ILE A 12 -10.06 14.97 -10.95
N ASP A 13 -8.97 14.56 -11.58
CA ASP A 13 -8.05 15.45 -12.31
C ASP A 13 -8.59 15.85 -13.68
N VAL A 14 -9.45 15.02 -14.28
CA VAL A 14 -10.02 15.26 -15.62
C VAL A 14 -11.55 15.19 -15.56
N PRO A 15 -12.25 16.30 -15.23
CA PRO A 15 -13.72 16.31 -15.09
C PRO A 15 -14.49 15.95 -16.37
N SER A 16 -13.85 16.06 -17.54
CA SER A 16 -14.45 15.73 -18.84
C SER A 16 -14.37 14.24 -19.21
N ILE A 17 -13.67 13.42 -18.39
CA ILE A 17 -13.50 12.00 -18.69
C ILE A 17 -14.82 11.27 -18.53
N GLN A 18 -15.28 10.61 -19.60
CA GLN A 18 -16.48 9.79 -19.52
C GLN A 18 -16.12 8.38 -19.04
N ASP A 19 -16.98 7.87 -18.18
CA ASP A 19 -16.86 6.54 -17.57
C ASP A 19 -16.66 5.40 -18.58
N VAL A 20 -17.29 5.52 -19.76
CA VAL A 20 -17.19 4.56 -20.86
C VAL A 20 -15.75 4.40 -21.36
N TRP A 21 -14.96 5.47 -21.40
CA TRP A 21 -13.57 5.40 -21.90
C TRP A 21 -12.68 4.61 -20.94
N ILE A 22 -12.87 4.81 -19.65
CA ILE A 22 -12.12 4.14 -18.59
C ILE A 22 -12.50 2.66 -18.55
N THR A 23 -13.80 2.35 -18.48
CA THR A 23 -14.30 0.97 -18.37
C THR A 23 -14.09 0.16 -19.65
N ALA A 24 -14.01 0.83 -20.82
CA ALA A 24 -13.67 0.16 -22.07
C ALA A 24 -12.24 -0.41 -22.07
N ARG A 25 -11.27 0.33 -21.50
CA ARG A 25 -9.84 -0.01 -21.52
C ARG A 25 -9.32 -0.61 -20.22
N LEU A 26 -10.16 -0.74 -19.20
CA LEU A 26 -9.73 -1.22 -17.88
C LEU A 26 -9.10 -2.63 -17.93
N ASN A 27 -9.52 -3.48 -18.86
CA ASN A 27 -8.92 -4.80 -19.09
C ASN A 27 -7.40 -4.74 -19.37
N THR A 28 -6.94 -3.69 -20.04
CA THR A 28 -5.51 -3.47 -20.35
C THR A 28 -4.69 -3.09 -19.13
N SER A 29 -5.34 -2.57 -18.09
CA SER A 29 -4.67 -2.20 -16.84
C SER A 29 -4.44 -3.40 -15.91
N PHE A 30 -5.16 -4.50 -16.12
CA PHE A 30 -4.94 -5.75 -15.39
C PHE A 30 -3.86 -6.60 -16.04
N LYS A 31 -3.14 -7.39 -15.24
CA LYS A 31 -2.12 -8.34 -15.71
C LYS A 31 -2.45 -9.77 -15.29
N GLY A 32 -2.06 -10.73 -16.13
CA GLY A 32 -2.21 -12.15 -15.85
C GLY A 32 -3.66 -12.55 -15.55
N ASN A 33 -3.85 -13.35 -14.49
CA ASN A 33 -5.16 -13.89 -14.11
C ASN A 33 -6.24 -12.81 -13.86
N ALA A 34 -5.84 -11.60 -13.45
CA ALA A 34 -6.79 -10.51 -13.23
C ALA A 34 -7.37 -9.95 -14.52
N SER A 35 -6.61 -10.01 -15.63
CA SER A 35 -7.11 -9.56 -16.93
C SER A 35 -8.14 -10.53 -17.51
N ILE A 36 -7.90 -11.84 -17.34
CA ILE A 36 -8.83 -12.90 -17.72
C ILE A 36 -10.13 -12.75 -16.94
N TRP A 37 -10.05 -12.71 -15.61
CA TRP A 37 -11.23 -12.53 -14.75
C TRP A 37 -12.05 -11.30 -15.11
N TYR A 38 -11.41 -10.15 -15.36
CA TYR A 38 -12.13 -8.93 -15.71
C TYR A 38 -12.83 -9.03 -17.09
N THR A 39 -12.21 -9.74 -18.03
CA THR A 39 -12.78 -9.99 -19.36
C THR A 39 -14.02 -10.88 -19.26
N GLU A 40 -13.94 -11.99 -18.54
CA GLU A 40 -15.07 -12.89 -18.28
C GLU A 40 -16.21 -12.17 -17.55
N MET A 41 -15.89 -11.39 -16.52
CA MET A 41 -16.89 -10.57 -15.80
C MET A 41 -17.62 -9.60 -16.75
N LYS A 42 -16.90 -9.01 -17.71
CA LYS A 42 -17.46 -8.09 -18.70
C LYS A 42 -18.31 -8.81 -19.75
N GLU A 43 -17.97 -10.04 -20.13
CA GLU A 43 -18.79 -10.87 -21.01
C GLU A 43 -20.12 -11.24 -20.35
N VAL A 44 -20.10 -11.63 -19.07
CA VAL A 44 -21.28 -12.03 -18.31
C VAL A 44 -22.20 -10.84 -17.99
N HIS A 45 -21.64 -9.73 -17.52
CA HIS A 45 -22.43 -8.61 -17.00
C HIS A 45 -22.57 -7.43 -17.97
N GLY A 46 -21.89 -7.49 -19.13
CA GLY A 46 -21.81 -6.42 -20.10
C GLY A 46 -20.95 -5.24 -19.64
N ARG A 47 -21.02 -4.12 -20.39
CA ARG A 47 -20.35 -2.87 -19.99
C ARG A 47 -21.10 -2.23 -18.83
N ARG A 48 -20.38 -1.96 -17.74
CA ARG A 48 -20.90 -1.33 -16.53
C ARG A 48 -20.06 -0.11 -16.19
N ASN A 49 -20.61 0.74 -15.33
CA ASN A 49 -19.91 1.95 -14.92
C ASN A 49 -18.71 1.66 -14.01
N TRP A 50 -17.84 2.66 -13.80
CA TRP A 50 -16.66 2.55 -12.94
C TRP A 50 -17.05 2.20 -11.52
N LYS A 51 -18.10 2.84 -10.96
CA LYS A 51 -18.57 2.57 -9.60
C LYS A 51 -18.88 1.08 -9.39
N TRP A 52 -19.62 0.46 -10.32
CA TRP A 52 -19.94 -0.96 -10.26
C TRP A 52 -18.71 -1.85 -10.44
N SER A 53 -17.85 -1.50 -11.42
CA SER A 53 -16.61 -2.24 -11.69
C SER A 53 -15.69 -2.23 -10.48
N LYS A 54 -15.51 -1.07 -9.84
CA LYS A 54 -14.73 -0.86 -8.63
C LYS A 54 -15.22 -1.74 -7.48
N SER A 55 -16.54 -1.80 -7.25
CA SER A 55 -17.12 -2.66 -6.21
C SER A 55 -16.80 -4.15 -6.43
N HIS A 56 -16.90 -4.64 -7.68
CA HIS A 56 -16.57 -6.04 -7.99
C HIS A 56 -15.07 -6.34 -7.88
N ILE A 57 -14.21 -5.40 -8.28
CA ILE A 57 -12.75 -5.53 -8.10
C ILE A 57 -12.40 -5.63 -6.62
N ILE A 58 -13.01 -4.78 -5.78
CA ILE A 58 -12.82 -4.84 -4.32
C ILE A 58 -13.33 -6.17 -3.77
N GLN A 59 -14.51 -6.62 -4.19
CA GLN A 59 -15.05 -7.90 -3.72
C GLN A 59 -14.16 -9.09 -4.09
N GLN A 60 -13.62 -9.11 -5.32
CA GLN A 60 -12.78 -10.20 -5.81
C GLN A 60 -11.39 -10.20 -5.17
N TYR A 61 -10.75 -9.02 -5.06
CA TYR A 61 -9.32 -8.91 -4.70
C TYR A 61 -9.07 -8.28 -3.33
N SER A 62 -10.10 -7.92 -2.59
CA SER A 62 -10.00 -7.37 -1.24
C SER A 62 -11.04 -8.04 -0.33
N ASN A 63 -11.13 -9.37 -0.45
CA ASN A 63 -11.97 -10.17 0.44
C ASN A 63 -11.41 -10.18 1.88
N GLY A 64 -12.26 -10.50 2.85
CA GLY A 64 -11.89 -10.48 4.29
C GLY A 64 -10.70 -11.37 4.63
N THR A 65 -10.54 -12.50 3.93
CA THR A 65 -9.39 -13.41 4.09
C THR A 65 -8.09 -12.74 3.67
N TRP A 66 -8.07 -12.02 2.56
CA TRP A 66 -6.90 -11.29 2.08
C TRP A 66 -6.51 -10.14 3.01
N ILE A 67 -7.49 -9.39 3.53
CA ILE A 67 -7.26 -8.33 4.54
C ILE A 67 -6.66 -8.94 5.82
N TRP A 68 -7.20 -10.08 6.26
CA TRP A 68 -6.70 -10.80 7.42
C TRP A 68 -5.26 -11.31 7.21
N GLN A 69 -4.97 -11.95 6.07
CA GLN A 69 -3.61 -12.37 5.71
C GLN A 69 -2.64 -11.19 5.66
N THR A 70 -3.04 -10.08 5.02
CA THR A 70 -2.25 -8.84 4.96
C THR A 70 -1.99 -8.27 6.35
N SER A 71 -2.98 -8.33 7.24
CA SER A 71 -2.84 -7.91 8.65
C SER A 71 -1.85 -8.78 9.42
N ILE A 72 -1.83 -10.08 9.16
CA ILE A 72 -0.84 -11.00 9.74
C ILE A 72 0.55 -10.70 9.20
N SER A 73 0.70 -10.54 7.88
CA SER A 73 1.98 -10.17 7.28
C SER A 73 2.52 -8.86 7.86
N PHE A 74 1.67 -7.84 8.06
CA PHE A 74 2.07 -6.60 8.72
C PHE A 74 2.56 -6.80 10.15
N LYS A 75 1.93 -7.68 10.93
CA LYS A 75 2.31 -7.94 12.33
C LYS A 75 3.58 -8.78 12.47
N ASN A 76 3.79 -9.72 11.55
CA ASN A 76 4.89 -10.68 11.60
C ASN A 76 6.16 -10.15 10.96
N GLU A 77 6.06 -9.26 9.96
CA GLU A 77 7.22 -8.73 9.26
C GLU A 77 7.88 -7.61 10.07
N LYS A 78 8.86 -7.99 10.88
CA LYS A 78 9.74 -7.07 11.59
C LYS A 78 10.77 -6.46 10.64
N TYR A 79 11.20 -5.25 10.97
CA TYR A 79 12.32 -4.63 10.26
C TYR A 79 13.63 -5.33 10.63
N SER A 80 14.38 -5.75 9.62
CA SER A 80 15.76 -6.22 9.75
C SER A 80 16.72 -5.21 9.11
N VAL A 81 17.91 -5.07 9.69
CA VAL A 81 18.98 -4.18 9.20
C VAL A 81 19.47 -4.59 7.81
N ASP A 82 19.28 -5.85 7.42
CA ASP A 82 19.68 -6.37 6.12
C ASP A 82 18.73 -5.94 4.99
N ASN A 83 17.49 -5.58 5.31
CA ASN A 83 16.51 -5.15 4.33
C ASN A 83 16.80 -3.72 3.83
N ASP A 84 16.35 -3.43 2.61
CA ASP A 84 16.30 -2.06 2.11
C ASP A 84 15.25 -1.26 2.89
N SER A 85 15.68 -0.15 3.50
CA SER A 85 14.83 0.68 4.36
C SER A 85 13.65 1.29 3.61
N TYR A 86 13.85 1.67 2.35
CA TYR A 86 12.81 2.29 1.54
C TYR A 86 11.77 1.26 1.13
N GLU A 87 12.22 0.14 0.56
CA GLU A 87 11.34 -0.94 0.11
C GLU A 87 10.52 -1.52 1.27
N TRP A 88 11.13 -1.70 2.44
CA TRP A 88 10.42 -2.18 3.62
C TRP A 88 9.37 -1.16 4.09
N CYS A 89 9.73 0.12 4.24
CA CYS A 89 8.78 1.17 4.63
C CYS A 89 7.61 1.27 3.64
N LEU A 90 7.91 1.20 2.34
CA LEU A 90 6.93 1.23 1.27
C LEU A 90 5.99 0.02 1.36
N ALA A 91 6.53 -1.19 1.53
CA ALA A 91 5.74 -2.41 1.69
C ALA A 91 4.78 -2.33 2.88
N GLN A 92 5.27 -1.91 4.05
CA GLN A 92 4.43 -1.76 5.26
C GLN A 92 3.34 -0.68 5.07
N SER A 93 3.68 0.43 4.44
CA SER A 93 2.72 1.50 4.12
C SER A 93 1.62 1.02 3.17
N LYS A 94 1.97 0.25 2.13
CA LYS A 94 1.01 -0.38 1.21
C LYS A 94 0.09 -1.37 1.93
N ARG A 95 0.63 -2.21 2.82
CA ARG A 95 -0.17 -3.15 3.65
C ARG A 95 -1.14 -2.41 4.56
N LEU A 96 -0.72 -1.34 5.23
CA LEU A 96 -1.60 -0.55 6.07
C LEU A 96 -2.72 0.11 5.30
N LYS A 97 -2.42 0.66 4.11
CA LYS A 97 -3.45 1.21 3.22
C LYS A 97 -4.44 0.12 2.78
N ALA A 98 -3.95 -1.08 2.49
CA ALA A 98 -4.77 -2.24 2.14
C ALA A 98 -5.70 -2.70 3.26
N ILE A 99 -5.25 -2.65 4.52
CA ILE A 99 -6.04 -3.03 5.70
C ILE A 99 -7.08 -1.96 6.04
N ASP A 100 -6.70 -0.69 5.96
CA ASP A 100 -7.54 0.47 6.26
C ASP A 100 -7.34 1.55 5.19
N SER A 101 -8.30 1.67 4.29
CA SER A 101 -8.26 2.64 3.20
C SER A 101 -8.38 4.10 3.67
N HIS A 102 -8.88 4.33 4.88
CA HIS A 102 -9.11 5.66 5.44
C HIS A 102 -8.03 6.08 6.45
N ILE A 103 -6.97 5.29 6.59
CA ILE A 103 -5.87 5.60 7.50
C ILE A 103 -5.23 6.95 7.15
N ASN A 104 -5.07 7.81 8.15
CA ASN A 104 -4.33 9.05 8.02
C ASN A 104 -2.88 8.74 7.59
N ILE A 105 -2.34 9.51 6.64
CA ILE A 105 -0.95 9.44 6.15
C ILE A 105 0.04 9.40 7.32
N GLN A 106 -0.16 10.22 8.35
CA GLN A 106 0.70 10.25 9.54
C GLN A 106 0.68 8.90 10.28
N MET A 107 -0.52 8.36 10.53
CA MET A 107 -0.68 7.05 11.19
C MET A 107 -0.11 5.94 10.31
N ARG A 108 -0.25 6.03 9.00
CA ARG A 108 0.30 5.07 8.03
C ARG A 108 1.82 5.05 8.06
N ASN A 109 2.46 6.20 8.24
CA ASN A 109 3.92 6.31 8.30
C ASN A 109 4.49 5.95 9.68
N GLN A 110 3.74 6.20 10.77
CA GLN A 110 4.19 5.92 12.14
C GLN A 110 3.96 4.47 12.59
N LYS A 111 2.85 3.83 12.17
CA LYS A 111 2.54 2.44 12.57
C LYS A 111 3.65 1.44 12.22
N PRO A 112 4.34 1.52 11.06
CA PRO A 112 5.47 0.65 10.74
C PRO A 112 6.61 0.74 11.76
N LEU A 113 6.84 1.90 12.38
CA LEU A 113 7.93 2.07 13.35
C LEU A 113 7.81 1.12 14.55
N LYS A 114 6.59 0.72 14.92
CA LYS A 114 6.33 -0.27 15.99
C LYS A 114 6.73 -1.70 15.62
N GLN A 115 7.03 -1.96 14.34
CA GLN A 115 7.54 -3.24 13.86
C GLN A 115 9.08 -3.30 13.84
N MET A 116 9.74 -2.26 14.35
CA MET A 116 11.19 -2.21 14.48
C MET A 116 11.62 -2.72 15.86
N PRO A 117 12.88 -3.16 16.03
CA PRO A 117 13.47 -3.37 17.34
C PRO A 117 13.39 -2.09 18.19
N GLY A 118 13.12 -2.21 19.48
CA GLY A 118 12.81 -1.05 20.35
C GLY A 118 13.88 0.04 20.39
N GLU A 119 15.16 -0.34 20.30
CA GLU A 119 16.28 0.61 20.22
C GLU A 119 16.24 1.44 18.93
N LEU A 120 15.90 0.80 17.80
CA LEU A 120 15.79 1.46 16.51
C LEU A 120 14.54 2.35 16.45
N GLU A 121 13.40 1.86 16.97
CA GLU A 121 12.18 2.64 17.12
C GLU A 121 12.43 3.92 17.93
N HIS A 122 13.13 3.81 19.06
CA HIS A 122 13.46 4.95 19.90
C HIS A 122 14.38 5.94 19.20
N ALA A 123 15.49 5.46 18.60
CA ALA A 123 16.45 6.29 17.89
C ALA A 123 15.82 7.09 16.74
N ILE A 124 14.84 6.49 16.07
CA ILE A 124 14.07 7.12 14.99
C ILE A 124 13.10 8.15 15.55
N LYS A 125 12.28 7.79 16.55
CA LYS A 125 11.30 8.72 17.14
C LYS A 125 11.96 9.97 17.72
N CYS A 126 13.15 9.85 18.30
CA CYS A 126 13.91 11.00 18.80
C CYS A 126 14.34 11.99 17.69
N ARG A 127 14.34 11.58 16.43
CA ARG A 127 14.75 12.41 15.27
C ARG A 127 13.57 12.98 14.49
N PHE A 128 12.33 12.63 14.82
CA PHE A 128 11.14 13.05 14.10
C PHE A 128 10.12 13.80 14.96
N ASN A 129 9.52 14.83 14.36
CA ASN A 129 8.26 15.41 14.83
C ASN A 129 7.07 14.63 14.25
N HIS A 130 5.87 14.83 14.80
CA HIS A 130 4.66 14.03 14.48
C HIS A 130 4.27 14.01 12.98
N SER A 131 4.78 14.92 12.16
CA SER A 131 4.60 14.95 10.71
C SER A 131 5.87 14.53 9.98
N CYS A 132 6.01 13.25 9.66
CA CYS A 132 7.11 12.75 8.84
C CYS A 132 6.60 11.99 7.61
N THR A 133 7.27 12.22 6.48
CA THR A 133 7.07 11.52 5.22
C THR A 133 7.76 10.16 5.23
N LEU A 134 7.38 9.29 4.31
CA LEU A 134 8.00 7.96 4.18
C LEU A 134 9.48 8.05 3.78
N ASP A 135 9.83 9.04 2.95
CA ASP A 135 11.20 9.30 2.51
C ASP A 135 12.07 9.77 3.67
N GLU A 136 11.58 10.69 4.50
CA GLU A 136 12.28 11.15 5.70
C GLU A 136 12.58 9.99 6.66
N ILE A 137 11.59 9.14 6.91
CA ILE A 137 11.74 7.92 7.74
C ILE A 137 12.81 6.99 7.15
N SER A 138 12.72 6.70 5.85
CA SER A 138 13.67 5.81 5.16
C SER A 138 15.10 6.36 5.21
N ASN A 139 15.29 7.65 4.91
CA ASN A 139 16.60 8.28 4.96
C ASN A 139 17.19 8.24 6.37
N THR A 140 16.37 8.48 7.39
CA THR A 140 16.83 8.40 8.78
C THR A 140 17.15 6.98 9.21
N LEU A 141 16.40 5.98 8.76
CA LEU A 141 16.73 4.56 8.96
C LEU A 141 18.10 4.23 8.36
N GLN A 142 18.36 4.67 7.12
CA GLN A 142 19.65 4.49 6.47
C GLN A 142 20.78 5.20 7.23
N ASP A 143 20.54 6.41 7.72
CA ASP A 143 21.52 7.16 8.50
C ASP A 143 21.82 6.51 9.86
N VAL A 144 20.79 6.03 10.57
CA VAL A 144 20.98 5.27 11.82
C VAL A 144 21.77 3.99 11.53
N ARG A 145 21.43 3.25 10.47
CA ARG A 145 22.16 2.05 10.04
C ARG A 145 23.64 2.33 9.72
N LYS A 146 23.94 3.44 9.03
CA LYS A 146 25.32 3.80 8.65
C LYS A 146 26.15 4.28 9.84
N ARG A 147 25.53 4.99 10.79
CA ARG A 147 26.23 5.67 11.89
C ARG A 147 26.21 4.89 13.20
N THR A 148 25.39 3.85 13.32
CA THR A 148 25.22 3.09 14.56
C THR A 148 25.19 1.59 14.28
N ASN A 149 25.67 0.77 15.22
CA ASN A 149 25.52 -0.70 15.16
C ASN A 149 24.17 -1.19 15.73
N ILE A 150 23.20 -0.28 15.92
CA ILE A 150 21.89 -0.59 16.49
C ILE A 150 21.14 -1.53 15.54
N GLY A 151 20.58 -2.62 16.07
CA GLY A 151 19.80 -3.60 15.31
C GLY A 151 20.62 -4.73 14.66
N LYS A 152 21.97 -4.68 14.65
CA LYS A 152 22.81 -5.74 14.06
C LYS A 152 22.89 -7.04 14.88
N TYR A 153 22.35 -7.04 16.10
CA TYR A 153 22.43 -8.16 17.05
C TYR A 153 21.10 -8.88 17.28
N PHE A 154 20.03 -8.48 16.57
CA PHE A 154 18.73 -9.13 16.69
C PHE A 154 18.53 -10.06 15.47
N PRO A 155 18.53 -11.39 15.66
CA PRO A 155 18.25 -12.35 14.60
C PRO A 155 16.79 -12.32 14.14
#